data_AF-V4SMA3-F1
#
_entry.id   AF-V4SMA3-F1
#
_cell.length_a   1.000
_cell.length_b   1.000
_cell.length_c   1.000
_cell.angle_alpha   90.00
_cell.angle_beta   90.00
_cell.angle_gamma   90.00
#
_symmetry.space_group_name_H-M   'P 1'
#
loop_
_entity.id
_entity.type
_entity.pdbx_description
1 polymer ?
#
loop_
_entity_poly.entity_id
_entity_poly.type
_entity_poly.pdbx_seq_one_letter_code
_entity_poly.pdbx_strand_id
1 'polypeptide(L)'
;MEEQGQRRRRVVLVPSPHQGHINPTLQLGTILHSKGFSITVVHTQFNSPNPSNHPEFEFQSIPDGLMDVNISARNLVDSILLLNENCREPFRNWLVQMIKEQQPGDEIVCIIYDEVMYFAEASASQLNVQSIILRTSGAVTVVARLVLFQLKEEGYNPLKDPNKLQDPVPRLHPLRVKDLPIFPSEITESYVQLINNAYSARTSSAVISNTIYCLEKSVLSQLQQYFQVPNFPIGPLHKFAPSSNGSLLKEDTSCISWLNNQSPKSVIYVSLGSVASMDKKELEEMAWGLVNSKQPFLWVIRPRTNNAPEGIELLPKVLAEDVQENGYIVKWAPQKEVLSHVAVGGFWSHCGWNSTLESVCEGVPMICMPFFEDQKVNARYLSHVWGVGLELEHELERGAVEKAVRKLMVDKEGEFLRQRAAQLKEEVELSTRKGGFSYNSLNELLDLINKF
;
A
#
# COMPACT_ATOMS: atom_id res chain seq x y z
N MET A 1 31.75 14.32 -27.75
CA MET A 1 30.84 15.47 -27.55
C MET A 1 29.92 15.07 -26.42
N GLU A 2 30.21 15.62 -25.25
CA GLU A 2 29.43 15.43 -24.03
C GLU A 2 28.04 16.03 -24.26
N GLU A 3 26.98 15.25 -24.05
CA GLU A 3 25.64 15.80 -23.89
C GLU A 3 25.67 16.68 -22.63
N GLN A 4 25.73 18.00 -22.82
CA GLN A 4 25.38 18.95 -21.76
C GLN A 4 23.97 18.62 -21.31
N GLY A 5 23.86 18.04 -20.10
CA GLY A 5 22.61 17.62 -19.49
C GLY A 5 21.57 18.72 -19.59
N GLN A 6 20.48 18.41 -20.29
CA GLN A 6 19.33 19.29 -20.40
C GLN A 6 18.85 19.57 -18.98
N ARG A 7 18.99 20.81 -18.50
CA ARG A 7 18.57 21.21 -17.15
C ARG A 7 17.05 21.01 -17.04
N ARG A 8 16.63 20.27 -16.02
CA ARG A 8 15.25 19.83 -15.81
C ARG A 8 14.75 20.41 -14.49
N ARG A 9 13.54 20.98 -14.52
CA ARG A 9 12.86 21.48 -13.33
C ARG A 9 12.70 20.34 -12.31
N ARG A 10 12.84 20.65 -11.02
CA ARG A 10 12.99 19.65 -9.95
C ARG A 10 11.70 19.42 -9.17
N VAL A 11 11.38 18.15 -8.96
CA VAL A 11 10.33 17.70 -8.04
C VAL A 11 10.98 16.98 -6.86
N VAL A 12 10.62 17.41 -5.65
CA VAL A 12 11.10 16.78 -4.42
C VAL A 12 10.04 15.79 -3.93
N LEU A 13 10.46 14.57 -3.61
CA LEU A 13 9.60 13.51 -3.08
C LEU A 13 9.95 13.23 -1.63
N VAL A 14 8.95 13.16 -0.75
CA VAL A 14 9.13 12.88 0.68
C VAL A 14 8.29 11.65 1.08
N PRO A 15 8.82 10.42 0.95
CA PRO A 15 8.11 9.21 1.33
C PRO A 15 8.07 9.00 2.85
N SER A 16 7.01 8.36 3.34
CA SER A 16 7.02 7.72 4.67
C SER A 16 7.94 6.49 4.64
N PRO A 17 8.73 6.18 5.70
CA PRO A 17 9.74 5.12 5.71
C PRO A 17 9.20 3.70 5.84
N HIS A 18 8.03 3.45 5.27
CA HIS A 18 7.38 2.16 5.25
C HIS A 18 7.30 1.69 3.80
N GLN A 19 7.57 0.41 3.55
CA GLN A 19 7.65 -0.11 2.18
C GLN A 19 6.39 0.17 1.34
N GLY A 20 5.21 0.12 1.97
CA GLY A 20 3.94 0.46 1.32
C GLY A 20 3.80 1.92 0.89
N HIS A 21 4.66 2.81 1.37
CA HIS A 21 4.68 4.24 1.07
C HIS A 21 5.87 4.61 0.16
N ILE A 22 7.05 4.02 0.42
CA ILE A 22 8.25 4.21 -0.41
C ILE A 22 7.99 3.76 -1.85
N ASN A 23 7.46 2.55 -2.03
CA ASN A 23 7.25 1.96 -3.36
C ASN A 23 6.39 2.84 -4.29
N PRO A 24 5.16 3.26 -3.90
CA PRO A 24 4.36 4.14 -4.75
C PRO A 24 5.00 5.52 -4.94
N THR A 25 5.71 6.06 -3.94
CA THR A 25 6.42 7.34 -4.09
C THR A 25 7.51 7.26 -5.15
N LEU A 26 8.34 6.21 -5.13
CA LEU A 26 9.38 5.99 -6.14
C LEU A 26 8.79 5.75 -7.52
N GLN A 27 7.67 4.99 -7.62
CA GLN A 27 6.95 4.80 -8.88
C GLN A 27 6.47 6.13 -9.46
N LEU A 28 5.91 7.02 -8.62
CA LEU A 28 5.54 8.37 -9.04
C LEU A 28 6.78 9.16 -9.53
N GLY A 29 7.90 9.06 -8.81
CA GLY A 29 9.17 9.64 -9.24
C GLY A 29 9.59 9.15 -10.63
N THR A 30 9.51 7.85 -10.91
CA THR A 30 9.88 7.29 -12.22
C THR A 30 8.97 7.81 -13.33
N ILE A 31 7.67 7.92 -13.05
CA ILE A 31 6.71 8.51 -13.98
C ILE A 31 7.09 9.96 -14.27
N LEU A 32 7.30 10.80 -13.26
CA LEU A 32 7.65 12.21 -13.44
C LEU A 32 9.01 12.40 -14.12
N HIS A 33 10.01 11.59 -13.77
CA HIS A 33 11.31 11.59 -14.44
C HIS A 33 11.18 11.29 -15.94
N SER A 34 10.34 10.31 -16.31
CA SER A 34 10.05 10.01 -17.72
C SER A 34 9.38 11.15 -18.48
N LYS A 35 8.82 12.13 -17.77
CA LYS A 35 8.20 13.36 -18.31
C LYS A 35 9.15 14.56 -18.32
N GLY A 36 10.41 14.37 -17.95
CA GLY A 36 11.44 15.40 -18.03
C GLY A 36 11.65 16.21 -16.75
N PHE A 37 11.16 15.75 -15.60
CA PHE A 37 11.52 16.35 -14.30
C PHE A 37 12.82 15.75 -13.74
N SER A 38 13.59 16.55 -13.02
CA SER A 38 14.62 16.05 -12.09
C SER A 38 13.94 15.60 -10.80
N ILE A 39 14.37 14.49 -10.22
CA ILE A 39 13.77 13.94 -9.01
C ILE A 39 14.77 13.94 -7.87
N THR A 40 14.36 14.49 -6.73
CA THR A 40 15.10 14.36 -5.47
C THR A 40 14.22 13.69 -4.44
N VAL A 41 14.67 12.57 -3.91
CA VAL A 41 13.99 11.84 -2.83
C VAL A 41 14.62 12.22 -1.51
N VAL A 42 13.89 12.95 -0.67
CA VAL A 42 14.32 13.29 0.68
C VAL A 42 13.72 12.27 1.64
N HIS A 43 14.56 11.42 2.21
CA HIS A 43 14.14 10.28 3.01
C HIS A 43 14.77 10.30 4.40
N THR A 44 14.09 9.65 5.33
CA THR A 44 14.57 9.44 6.70
C THR A 44 15.73 8.43 6.70
N GLN A 45 16.50 8.37 7.77
CA GLN A 45 17.58 7.38 7.92
C GLN A 45 17.04 5.98 8.20
N PHE A 46 15.96 5.89 8.99
CA PHE A 46 15.19 4.69 9.22
C PHE A 46 14.54 4.19 7.93
N ASN A 47 14.71 2.90 7.63
CA ASN A 47 14.22 2.22 6.42
C ASN A 47 14.49 3.00 5.13
N SER A 48 15.72 3.48 4.96
CA SER A 48 16.09 4.26 3.77
C SER A 48 15.92 3.44 2.47
N PRO A 49 15.42 4.06 1.39
CA PRO A 49 15.41 3.45 0.07
C PRO A 49 16.85 3.24 -0.42
N ASN A 50 17.08 2.19 -1.22
CA ASN A 50 18.38 1.94 -1.83
C ASN A 50 18.55 2.79 -3.11
N PRO A 51 19.47 3.77 -3.15
CA PRO A 51 19.67 4.62 -4.32
C PRO A 51 20.07 3.87 -5.60
N SER A 52 20.71 2.70 -5.47
CA SER A 52 21.12 1.88 -6.63
C SER A 52 19.94 1.36 -7.47
N ASN A 53 18.72 1.38 -6.92
CA ASN A 53 17.51 0.97 -7.65
C ASN A 53 16.97 2.09 -8.56
N HIS A 54 17.40 3.33 -8.33
CA HIS A 54 17.02 4.53 -9.09
C HIS A 54 18.22 5.47 -9.25
N PRO A 55 19.29 5.05 -9.97
CA PRO A 55 20.50 5.86 -10.15
C PRO A 55 20.25 7.20 -10.87
N GLU A 56 19.10 7.35 -11.51
CA GLU A 56 18.63 8.57 -12.16
C GLU A 56 18.04 9.61 -11.18
N PHE A 57 17.84 9.27 -9.91
CA PHE A 57 17.36 10.20 -8.87
C PHE A 57 18.49 10.64 -7.95
N GLU A 58 18.31 11.82 -7.36
CA GLU A 58 19.12 12.26 -6.22
C GLU A 58 18.46 11.83 -4.91
N PHE A 59 19.25 11.34 -3.95
CA PHE A 59 18.77 10.91 -2.64
C PHE A 59 19.39 11.77 -1.55
N GLN A 60 18.54 12.40 -0.74
CA GLN A 60 18.94 13.17 0.42
C GLN A 60 18.44 12.48 1.69
N SER A 61 19.36 12.05 2.54
CA SER A 61 19.01 11.56 3.87
C SER A 61 18.86 12.73 4.85
N ILE A 62 17.82 12.69 5.69
CA ILE A 62 17.62 13.61 6.81
C ILE A 62 17.56 12.85 8.14
N PRO A 63 18.11 13.41 9.23
CA PRO A 63 18.01 12.81 10.55
C PRO A 63 16.55 12.74 11.01
N ASP A 64 16.19 11.61 11.62
CA ASP A 64 14.83 11.30 12.07
C ASP A 64 14.74 10.97 13.57
N GLY A 65 15.87 10.75 14.23
CA GLY A 65 15.93 10.38 15.65
C GLY A 65 15.41 8.97 15.95
N LEU A 66 15.31 8.08 14.95
CA LEU A 66 14.73 6.74 15.09
C LEU A 66 15.73 5.58 15.10
N MET A 67 17.03 5.83 14.93
CA MET A 67 18.05 4.76 14.81
C MET A 67 18.09 3.77 15.98
N ASP A 68 17.70 4.18 17.19
CA ASP A 68 17.71 3.34 18.40
C ASP A 68 16.30 2.91 18.87
N VAL A 69 15.24 3.20 18.10
CA VAL A 69 13.86 2.93 18.51
C VAL A 69 13.40 1.57 18.00
N ASN A 70 13.02 0.67 18.91
CA ASN A 70 12.38 -0.60 18.54
C ASN A 70 10.92 -0.35 18.12
N ILE A 71 10.69 -0.17 16.81
CA ILE A 71 9.38 0.13 16.25
C ILE A 71 8.59 -1.17 16.10
N SER A 72 7.66 -1.40 17.03
CA SER A 72 6.63 -2.43 16.88
C SER A 72 5.38 -1.88 16.20
N ALA A 73 4.51 -2.75 15.66
CA ALA A 73 3.22 -2.34 15.08
C ALA A 73 2.36 -1.50 16.06
N ARG A 74 2.55 -1.67 17.38
CA ARG A 74 1.83 -0.91 18.42
C ARG A 74 2.29 0.55 18.55
N ASN A 75 3.51 0.87 18.12
CA ASN A 75 4.11 2.21 18.25
C ASN A 75 4.19 2.94 16.89
N LEU A 76 3.49 2.44 15.85
CA LEU A 76 3.58 3.01 14.50
C LEU A 76 3.10 4.47 14.45
N VAL A 77 1.98 4.77 15.12
CA VAL A 77 1.41 6.12 15.19
C VAL A 77 2.37 7.10 15.86
N ASP A 78 2.86 6.74 17.05
CA ASP A 78 3.79 7.59 17.80
C ASP A 78 5.11 7.79 17.06
N SER A 79 5.58 6.76 16.35
CA SER A 79 6.78 6.87 15.50
C SER A 79 6.58 7.86 14.35
N ILE A 80 5.39 7.90 13.73
CA ILE A 80 5.07 8.87 12.68
C ILE A 80 4.95 10.29 13.25
N LEU A 81 4.35 10.46 14.43
CA LEU A 81 4.30 11.77 15.10
C LEU A 81 5.72 12.28 15.39
N LEU A 82 6.57 11.42 15.96
CA LEU A 82 7.96 11.74 16.25
C LEU A 82 8.76 12.08 14.98
N LEU A 83 8.50 11.37 13.86
CA LEU A 83 9.08 11.70 12.55
C LEU A 83 8.72 13.13 12.13
N ASN A 84 7.45 13.51 12.25
CA ASN A 84 7.01 14.87 11.87
C ASN A 84 7.61 15.95 12.77
N GLU A 85 7.93 15.65 14.02
CA GLU A 85 8.64 16.57 14.92
C GLU A 85 10.12 16.67 14.55
N ASN A 86 10.81 15.53 14.48
CA ASN A 86 12.27 15.46 14.31
C ASN A 86 12.73 15.87 12.91
N CYS A 87 11.99 15.53 11.86
CA CYS A 87 12.38 15.81 10.48
C CYS A 87 12.08 17.26 10.04
N ARG A 88 11.25 18.00 10.77
CA ARG A 88 10.79 19.33 10.36
C ARG A 88 11.93 20.33 10.13
N GLU A 89 12.75 20.56 11.14
CA GLU A 89 13.87 21.52 11.05
C GLU A 89 14.97 21.03 10.08
N PRO A 90 15.43 19.76 10.11
CA PRO A 90 16.37 19.25 9.12
C PRO A 90 15.89 19.42 7.67
N PHE A 91 14.63 19.06 7.38
CA PHE A 91 14.05 19.22 6.06
C PHE A 91 13.97 20.69 5.64
N ARG A 92 13.54 21.58 6.55
CA ARG A 92 13.46 23.02 6.31
C ARG A 92 14.82 23.61 5.97
N ASN A 93 15.86 23.27 6.75
CA ASN A 93 17.22 23.77 6.54
C ASN A 93 17.78 23.30 5.19
N TRP A 94 17.57 22.03 4.85
CA TRP A 94 17.93 21.49 3.55
C TRP A 94 17.19 22.22 2.41
N LEU A 95 15.88 22.44 2.54
CA LEU A 95 15.07 23.12 1.53
C LEU A 95 15.52 24.57 1.32
N VAL A 96 15.83 25.30 2.39
CA VAL A 96 16.40 26.67 2.33
C VAL A 96 17.74 26.67 1.59
N GLN A 97 18.61 25.70 1.87
CA GLN A 97 19.89 25.59 1.19
C GLN A 97 19.70 25.31 -0.29
N MET A 98 18.86 24.32 -0.64
CA MET A 98 18.55 24.00 -2.02
C MET A 98 18.02 25.21 -2.77
N ILE A 99 17.07 25.97 -2.21
CA ILE A 99 16.51 27.20 -2.81
C ILE A 99 17.59 28.24 -3.09
N LYS A 100 18.57 28.41 -2.19
CA LYS A 100 19.69 29.36 -2.39
C LYS A 100 20.66 28.93 -3.49
N GLU A 101 20.81 27.62 -3.69
CA GLU A 101 21.80 27.04 -4.60
C GLU A 101 21.23 26.75 -6.01
N GLN A 102 19.90 26.90 -6.21
CA GLN A 102 19.24 26.62 -7.50
C GLN A 102 19.85 27.43 -8.63
N GLN A 103 19.96 26.79 -9.78
CA GLN A 103 20.37 27.42 -11.03
C GLN A 103 19.16 27.52 -11.97
N PRO A 104 19.16 28.47 -12.92
CA PRO A 104 18.13 28.54 -13.94
C PRO A 104 17.98 27.20 -14.68
N GLY A 105 16.77 26.62 -14.63
CA GLY A 105 16.43 25.32 -15.21
C GLY A 105 16.51 24.11 -14.28
N ASP A 106 16.87 24.27 -13.01
CA ASP A 106 16.84 23.21 -11.96
C ASP A 106 16.07 23.68 -10.70
N GLU A 107 15.13 24.60 -10.89
CA GLU A 107 14.35 25.14 -9.79
C GLU A 107 13.41 24.08 -9.20
N ILE A 108 13.23 24.10 -7.88
CA ILE A 108 12.21 23.28 -7.22
C ILE A 108 10.83 23.80 -7.60
N VAL A 109 10.07 22.98 -8.32
CA VAL A 109 8.72 23.28 -8.79
C VAL A 109 7.68 22.98 -7.72
N CYS A 110 7.80 21.81 -7.11
CA CYS A 110 6.93 21.41 -6.02
C CYS A 110 7.56 20.30 -5.17
N ILE A 111 6.95 20.11 -4.01
CA ILE A 111 7.23 19.03 -3.08
C ILE A 111 6.02 18.11 -3.07
N ILE A 112 6.21 16.85 -3.44
CA ILE A 112 5.20 15.81 -3.31
C ILE A 112 5.56 14.97 -2.07
N TYR A 113 4.68 14.94 -1.09
CA TYR A 113 4.93 14.26 0.18
C TYR A 113 3.84 13.25 0.48
N ASP A 114 4.22 12.14 1.11
CA ASP A 114 3.26 11.14 1.58
C ASP A 114 2.34 11.77 2.64
N GLU A 115 1.05 11.40 2.64
CA GLU A 115 0.03 12.02 3.50
C GLU A 115 0.36 12.06 5.01
N VAL A 116 1.20 11.13 5.49
CA VAL A 116 1.62 11.12 6.90
C VAL A 116 2.92 11.88 7.18
N MET A 117 3.57 12.47 6.17
CA MET A 117 4.83 13.23 6.27
C MET A 117 4.58 14.75 6.17
N TYR A 118 3.56 15.23 6.87
CA TYR A 118 3.06 16.61 6.81
C TYR A 118 4.05 17.69 7.27
N PHE A 119 5.17 17.34 7.92
CA PHE A 119 6.26 18.29 8.16
C PHE A 119 6.80 18.91 6.87
N ALA A 120 6.74 18.18 5.75
CA ALA A 120 7.23 18.65 4.46
C ALA A 120 6.38 19.83 3.96
N GLU A 121 5.06 19.73 4.10
CA GLU A 121 4.14 20.82 3.77
C GLU A 121 4.35 22.03 4.65
N ALA A 122 4.50 21.83 5.97
CA ALA A 122 4.69 22.93 6.90
C ALA A 122 5.96 23.74 6.56
N SER A 123 7.03 23.07 6.11
CA SER A 123 8.25 23.71 5.64
C SER A 123 8.10 24.35 4.26
N ALA A 124 7.38 23.70 3.34
CA ALA A 124 7.11 24.22 1.99
C ALA A 124 6.34 25.53 2.04
N SER A 125 5.27 25.57 2.84
CA SER A 125 4.39 26.72 3.03
C SER A 125 5.14 27.95 3.57
N GLN A 126 6.01 27.75 4.55
CA GLN A 126 6.86 28.83 5.10
C GLN A 126 7.83 29.45 4.08
N LEU A 127 8.16 28.70 3.03
CA LEU A 127 9.11 29.11 1.98
C LEU A 127 8.40 29.43 0.65
N ASN A 128 7.06 29.45 0.64
CA ASN A 128 6.23 29.66 -0.55
C ASN A 128 6.51 28.66 -1.69
N VAL A 129 6.84 27.41 -1.35
CA VAL A 129 7.01 26.31 -2.31
C VAL A 129 5.69 25.54 -2.42
N GLN A 130 5.27 25.24 -3.65
CA GLN A 130 4.04 24.48 -3.90
C GLN A 130 4.18 23.05 -3.36
N SER A 131 3.10 22.51 -2.80
CA SER A 131 3.08 21.16 -2.23
C SER A 131 1.91 20.33 -2.74
N ILE A 132 2.12 19.04 -2.93
CA ILE A 132 1.09 18.09 -3.37
C ILE A 132 1.12 16.88 -2.43
N ILE A 133 -0.05 16.46 -1.97
CA ILE A 133 -0.18 15.27 -1.11
C ILE A 133 -0.20 14.02 -1.98
N LEU A 134 0.59 12.99 -1.63
CA LEU A 134 0.46 11.65 -2.17
C LEU A 134 -0.26 10.75 -1.16
N ARG A 135 -1.43 10.23 -1.55
CA ARG A 135 -2.15 9.21 -0.81
C ARG A 135 -1.86 7.83 -1.36
N THR A 136 -1.34 6.98 -0.47
CA THR A 136 -0.96 5.60 -0.74
C THR A 136 -1.95 4.60 -0.14
N SER A 137 -3.05 5.10 0.44
CA SER A 137 -4.21 4.34 0.92
C SER A 137 -5.42 4.49 -0.02
N GLY A 138 -6.40 3.58 0.10
CA GLY A 138 -7.65 3.67 -0.66
C GLY A 138 -8.51 4.86 -0.24
N ALA A 139 -9.22 5.48 -1.19
CA ALA A 139 -10.10 6.61 -0.92
C ALA A 139 -11.26 6.24 0.02
N VAL A 140 -11.72 4.98 0.00
CA VAL A 140 -12.73 4.46 0.94
C VAL A 140 -12.24 4.52 2.39
N THR A 141 -10.94 4.29 2.62
CA THR A 141 -10.33 4.38 3.95
C THR A 141 -10.23 5.82 4.41
N VAL A 142 -9.90 6.75 3.52
CA VAL A 142 -9.87 8.18 3.82
C VAL A 142 -11.27 8.65 4.27
N VAL A 143 -12.32 8.29 3.51
CA VAL A 143 -13.72 8.60 3.90
C VAL A 143 -14.07 7.95 5.23
N ALA A 144 -13.72 6.67 5.43
CA ALA A 144 -13.99 5.95 6.67
C ALA A 144 -13.39 6.65 7.90
N ARG A 145 -12.14 7.12 7.80
CA ARG A 145 -11.49 7.89 8.86
C ARG A 145 -12.18 9.23 9.10
N LEU A 146 -12.41 10.03 8.06
CA LEU A 146 -13.06 11.34 8.20
C LEU A 146 -14.43 11.25 8.90
N VAL A 147 -15.27 10.31 8.46
CA VAL A 147 -16.61 10.12 9.05
C VAL A 147 -16.52 9.55 10.46
N LEU A 148 -15.55 8.67 10.75
CA LEU A 148 -15.31 8.16 12.11
C LEU A 148 -14.99 9.30 13.09
N PHE A 149 -14.17 10.28 12.69
CA PHE A 149 -13.86 11.41 13.55
C PHE A 149 -15.06 12.34 13.75
N GLN A 150 -15.84 12.61 12.71
CA GLN A 150 -17.11 13.35 12.83
C GLN A 150 -18.07 12.65 13.81
N LEU A 151 -18.21 11.32 13.69
CA LEU A 151 -19.01 10.53 14.62
C LEU A 151 -18.49 10.62 16.06
N LYS A 152 -17.17 10.57 16.25
CA LYS A 152 -16.55 10.71 17.58
C LYS A 152 -16.87 12.06 18.22
N GLU A 153 -16.80 13.15 17.46
CA GLU A 153 -17.20 14.49 17.90
C GLU A 153 -18.70 14.58 18.25
N GLU A 154 -19.54 13.83 17.54
CA GLU A 154 -20.98 13.66 17.83
C GLU A 154 -21.26 12.70 19.02
N GLY A 155 -20.23 12.17 19.67
CA GLY A 155 -20.34 11.30 20.86
C GLY A 155 -20.45 9.81 20.57
N TYR A 156 -20.26 9.38 19.32
CA TYR A 156 -20.21 7.96 18.96
C TYR A 156 -18.86 7.33 19.38
N ASN A 157 -18.92 6.28 20.19
CA ASN A 157 -17.75 5.50 20.55
C ASN A 157 -17.93 4.03 20.08
N PRO A 158 -17.32 3.64 18.94
CA PRO A 158 -17.50 2.31 18.37
C PRO A 158 -16.92 1.19 19.25
N LEU A 159 -15.93 1.48 20.09
CA LEU A 159 -15.23 0.49 20.91
C LEU A 159 -15.86 0.28 22.29
N LYS A 160 -16.94 1.02 22.63
CA LYS A 160 -17.54 0.98 23.96
C LYS A 160 -18.25 -0.33 24.28
N ASP A 161 -18.80 -1.01 23.27
CA ASP A 161 -19.57 -2.25 23.44
C ASP A 161 -19.05 -3.35 22.50
N PRO A 162 -18.27 -4.32 23.02
CA PRO A 162 -17.75 -5.44 22.24
C PRO A 162 -18.84 -6.30 21.58
N ASN A 163 -20.09 -6.25 22.05
CA ASN A 163 -21.18 -7.01 21.45
C ASN A 163 -21.69 -6.40 20.14
N LYS A 164 -21.30 -5.16 19.83
CA LYS A 164 -21.74 -4.40 18.65
C LYS A 164 -20.73 -4.40 17.51
N LEU A 165 -19.72 -5.27 17.56
CA LEU A 165 -18.69 -5.37 16.51
C LEU A 165 -19.27 -5.63 15.11
N GLN A 166 -20.44 -6.29 15.02
CA GLN A 166 -21.13 -6.56 13.76
C GLN A 166 -22.12 -5.48 13.33
N ASP A 167 -22.40 -4.50 14.19
CA ASP A 167 -23.37 -3.45 13.89
C ASP A 167 -22.86 -2.57 12.73
N PRO A 168 -23.76 -2.13 11.83
CA PRO A 168 -23.40 -1.20 10.77
C PRO A 168 -22.96 0.14 11.37
N VAL A 169 -21.94 0.76 10.77
CA VAL A 169 -21.49 2.09 11.19
C VAL A 169 -22.32 3.17 10.47
N PRO A 170 -22.89 4.13 11.21
CA PRO A 170 -23.63 5.24 10.61
C PRO A 170 -22.81 5.96 9.53
N ARG A 171 -23.44 6.33 8.41
CA ARG A 171 -22.81 7.02 7.26
C ARG A 171 -21.65 6.27 6.57
N LEU A 172 -21.36 5.03 6.97
CA LEU A 172 -20.22 4.24 6.47
C LEU A 172 -20.60 2.86 5.92
N HIS A 173 -21.84 2.67 5.47
CA HIS A 173 -22.24 1.43 4.80
C HIS A 173 -21.27 1.11 3.63
N PRO A 174 -20.72 -0.12 3.52
CA PRO A 174 -21.09 -1.35 4.23
C PRO A 174 -20.23 -1.72 5.45
N LEU A 175 -19.46 -0.79 6.00
CA LEU A 175 -18.59 -1.05 7.16
C LEU A 175 -19.41 -1.34 8.42
N ARG A 176 -18.96 -2.37 9.13
CA ARG A 176 -19.34 -2.67 10.51
C ARG A 176 -18.34 -2.07 11.48
N VAL A 177 -18.67 -2.04 12.77
CA VAL A 177 -17.78 -1.54 13.82
C VAL A 177 -16.40 -2.24 13.76
N LYS A 178 -16.36 -3.57 13.57
CA LYS A 178 -15.10 -4.31 13.45
C LYS A 178 -14.29 -3.95 12.20
N ASP A 179 -14.93 -3.44 11.15
CA ASP A 179 -14.30 -3.11 9.86
C ASP A 179 -13.65 -1.71 9.89
N LEU A 180 -13.83 -0.94 10.97
CA LEU A 180 -13.29 0.42 11.09
C LEU A 180 -11.76 0.42 11.02
N PRO A 181 -11.16 1.46 10.39
CA PRO A 181 -9.73 1.56 10.20
C PRO A 181 -9.03 2.02 11.48
N ILE A 182 -9.09 1.21 12.53
CA ILE A 182 -8.52 1.49 13.85
C ILE A 182 -7.79 0.25 14.38
N PHE A 183 -6.82 0.48 15.27
CA PHE A 183 -6.22 -0.59 16.05
C PHE A 183 -7.28 -1.27 16.94
N PRO A 184 -7.20 -2.59 17.14
CA PRO A 184 -8.25 -3.35 17.84
C PRO A 184 -8.53 -2.92 19.30
N SER A 185 -7.60 -2.22 19.95
CA SER A 185 -7.67 -1.93 21.39
C SER A 185 -8.20 -0.54 21.74
N GLU A 186 -7.90 0.51 20.97
CA GLU A 186 -8.24 1.89 21.35
C GLU A 186 -8.13 2.89 20.18
N ILE A 187 -8.93 3.97 20.22
CA ILE A 187 -8.71 5.19 19.42
C ILE A 187 -7.97 6.21 20.29
N THR A 188 -6.64 6.13 20.31
CA THR A 188 -5.76 6.98 21.14
C THR A 188 -5.78 8.45 20.70
N GLU A 189 -5.37 9.35 21.59
CA GLU A 189 -5.19 10.77 21.25
C GLU A 189 -4.13 10.96 20.15
N SER A 190 -3.01 10.23 20.22
CA SER A 190 -1.99 10.21 19.16
C SER A 190 -2.58 9.86 17.79
N TYR A 191 -3.49 8.89 17.74
CA TYR A 191 -4.13 8.49 16.48
C TYR A 191 -5.03 9.61 15.93
N VAL A 192 -5.84 10.23 16.80
CA VAL A 192 -6.67 11.38 16.43
C VAL A 192 -5.80 12.52 15.90
N GLN A 193 -4.71 12.84 16.59
CA GLN A 193 -3.77 13.89 16.21
C GLN A 193 -3.14 13.59 14.85
N LEU A 194 -2.63 12.37 14.63
CA LEU A 194 -2.03 11.96 13.37
C LEU A 194 -3.00 12.16 12.20
N ILE A 195 -4.23 11.67 12.34
CA ILE A 195 -5.20 11.73 11.26
C ILE A 195 -5.64 13.17 10.97
N ASN A 196 -5.88 13.99 12.00
CA ASN A 196 -6.21 15.39 11.82
C ASN A 196 -5.11 16.16 11.07
N ASN A 197 -3.84 15.88 11.39
CA ASN A 197 -2.71 16.49 10.70
C ASN A 197 -2.60 16.00 9.24
N ALA A 198 -2.71 14.68 9.01
CA ALA A 198 -2.60 14.08 7.68
C ALA A 198 -3.72 14.52 6.72
N TYR A 199 -4.91 14.85 7.24
CA TYR A 199 -6.07 15.27 6.43
C TYR A 199 -6.31 16.78 6.40
N SER A 200 -5.37 17.58 6.90
CA SER A 200 -5.36 19.05 6.71
C SER A 200 -4.92 19.44 5.28
N ALA A 201 -5.62 18.93 4.25
CA ALA A 201 -5.19 19.06 2.85
C ALA A 201 -5.37 20.47 2.25
N ARG A 202 -6.07 21.39 2.94
CA ARG A 202 -6.41 22.73 2.43
C ARG A 202 -5.20 23.63 2.22
N THR A 203 -4.05 23.28 2.79
CA THR A 203 -2.82 24.05 2.67
C THR A 203 -1.93 23.57 1.51
N SER A 204 -2.25 22.42 0.91
CA SER A 204 -1.59 21.91 -0.30
C SER A 204 -2.28 22.34 -1.58
N SER A 205 -1.53 22.38 -2.67
CA SER A 205 -2.00 22.80 -3.99
C SER A 205 -2.86 21.74 -4.68
N ALA A 206 -2.66 20.45 -4.36
CA ALA A 206 -3.43 19.32 -4.87
C ALA A 206 -3.23 18.04 -4.05
N VAL A 207 -4.03 17.02 -4.38
CA VAL A 207 -3.90 15.65 -3.88
C VAL A 207 -3.73 14.69 -5.06
N ILE A 208 -2.83 13.73 -4.91
CA ILE A 208 -2.64 12.57 -5.77
C ILE A 208 -3.18 11.36 -5.02
N SER A 209 -4.10 10.63 -5.63
CA SER A 209 -4.64 9.39 -5.07
C SER A 209 -4.15 8.19 -5.90
N ASN A 210 -3.33 7.31 -5.31
CA ASN A 210 -2.95 6.05 -5.94
C ASN A 210 -4.11 5.04 -5.85
N THR A 211 -5.15 5.26 -6.65
CA THR A 211 -6.34 4.40 -6.68
C THR A 211 -6.86 4.16 -8.10
N ILE A 212 -7.66 3.10 -8.25
CA ILE A 212 -8.40 2.78 -9.46
C ILE A 212 -9.74 3.50 -9.42
N TYR A 213 -9.95 4.46 -10.33
CA TYR A 213 -11.16 5.28 -10.37
C TYR A 213 -12.47 4.48 -10.42
N CYS A 214 -12.53 3.37 -11.18
CA CYS A 214 -13.76 2.58 -11.28
C CYS A 214 -14.15 1.88 -9.97
N LEU A 215 -13.20 1.64 -9.06
CA LEU A 215 -13.49 1.06 -7.73
C LEU A 215 -14.07 2.10 -6.75
N GLU A 216 -13.63 3.36 -6.87
CA GLU A 216 -13.80 4.37 -5.82
C GLU A 216 -14.46 5.67 -6.31
N LYS A 217 -15.09 5.67 -7.48
CA LYS A 217 -15.69 6.86 -8.12
C LYS A 217 -16.56 7.71 -7.19
N SER A 218 -17.45 7.08 -6.43
CA SER A 218 -18.40 7.78 -5.54
C SER A 218 -17.68 8.45 -4.36
N VAL A 219 -16.74 7.76 -3.72
CA VAL A 219 -15.98 8.31 -2.59
C VAL A 219 -14.99 9.37 -3.05
N LEU A 220 -14.38 9.23 -4.23
CA LEU A 220 -13.51 10.26 -4.81
C LEU A 220 -14.26 11.58 -5.04
N SER A 221 -15.53 11.51 -5.45
CA SER A 221 -16.38 12.70 -5.59
C SER A 221 -16.68 13.36 -4.23
N GLN A 222 -16.89 12.57 -3.18
CA GLN A 222 -17.06 13.10 -1.81
C GLN A 222 -15.77 13.78 -1.31
N LEU A 223 -14.61 13.15 -1.53
CA LEU A 223 -13.33 13.74 -1.13
C LEU A 223 -13.04 15.05 -1.88
N GLN A 224 -13.40 15.14 -3.16
CA GLN A 224 -13.28 16.38 -3.93
C GLN A 224 -14.10 17.53 -3.31
N GLN A 225 -15.32 17.24 -2.84
CA GLN A 225 -16.18 18.23 -2.16
C GLN A 225 -15.64 18.61 -0.77
N TYR A 226 -15.06 17.65 -0.05
CA TYR A 226 -14.56 17.87 1.30
C TYR A 226 -13.27 18.70 1.33
N PHE A 227 -12.27 18.30 0.54
CA PHE A 227 -10.95 18.95 0.56
C PHE A 227 -10.91 20.26 -0.25
N GLN A 228 -11.78 20.41 -1.25
CA GLN A 228 -11.86 21.62 -2.09
C GLN A 228 -10.55 21.99 -2.81
N VAL A 229 -9.64 21.02 -2.97
CA VAL A 229 -8.42 21.12 -3.78
C VAL A 229 -8.50 20.10 -4.92
N PRO A 230 -7.81 20.30 -6.06
CA PRO A 230 -7.76 19.31 -7.13
C PRO A 230 -7.28 17.95 -6.61
N ASN A 231 -8.05 16.89 -6.89
CA ASN A 231 -7.66 15.51 -6.61
C ASN A 231 -7.44 14.75 -7.92
N PHE A 232 -6.25 14.17 -8.08
CA PHE A 232 -5.84 13.41 -9.27
C PHE A 232 -5.78 11.91 -8.94
N PRO A 233 -6.79 11.11 -9.33
CA PRO A 233 -6.77 9.66 -9.18
C PRO A 233 -5.93 9.06 -10.29
N ILE A 234 -4.61 8.93 -10.07
CA ILE A 234 -3.64 8.48 -11.08
C ILE A 234 -3.22 7.02 -10.88
N GLY A 235 -3.89 6.29 -10.01
CA GLY A 235 -3.59 4.90 -9.74
C GLY A 235 -4.08 3.96 -10.85
N PRO A 236 -3.54 2.73 -10.89
CA PRO A 236 -2.44 2.24 -10.05
C PRO A 236 -1.07 2.69 -10.58
N LEU A 237 -0.25 3.33 -9.73
CA LEU A 237 1.05 3.89 -10.14
C LEU A 237 2.00 2.87 -10.77
N HIS A 238 1.99 1.63 -10.28
CA HIS A 238 2.84 0.55 -10.78
C HIS A 238 2.54 0.12 -12.22
N LYS A 239 1.41 0.56 -12.82
CA LYS A 239 1.11 0.31 -14.25
C LYS A 239 1.65 1.41 -15.16
N PHE A 240 1.99 2.59 -14.61
CA PHE A 240 2.59 3.70 -15.35
C PHE A 240 4.11 3.76 -15.22
N ALA A 241 4.65 3.31 -14.08
CA ALA A 241 6.08 3.22 -13.87
C ALA A 241 6.63 1.93 -14.53
N PRO A 242 7.74 1.99 -15.29
CA PRO A 242 8.46 0.78 -15.71
C PRO A 242 8.90 -0.02 -14.48
N SER A 243 9.01 -1.35 -14.63
CA SER A 243 9.40 -2.25 -13.54
C SER A 243 10.80 -1.88 -13.02
N SER A 244 10.88 -1.33 -11.81
CA SER A 244 12.12 -1.20 -11.03
C SER A 244 12.05 -2.08 -9.78
N ASN A 245 13.19 -2.58 -9.33
CA ASN A 245 13.31 -3.32 -8.08
C ASN A 245 13.24 -2.34 -6.91
N GLY A 246 12.03 -1.98 -6.44
CA GLY A 246 11.85 -1.07 -5.29
C GLY A 246 11.90 -1.75 -3.91
N SER A 247 12.09 -3.07 -3.87
CA SER A 247 12.03 -3.87 -2.65
C SER A 247 13.14 -3.49 -1.65
N LEU A 248 12.77 -3.27 -0.38
CA LEU A 248 13.74 -3.10 0.72
C LEU A 248 14.47 -4.41 1.07
N LEU A 249 13.91 -5.56 0.70
CA LEU A 249 14.43 -6.89 0.96
C LEU A 249 14.75 -7.62 -0.34
N LYS A 250 15.78 -8.46 -0.33
CA LYS A 250 16.20 -9.22 -1.51
C LYS A 250 15.12 -10.22 -1.93
N GLU A 251 14.63 -10.10 -3.16
CA GLU A 251 13.65 -10.99 -3.76
C GLU A 251 14.26 -12.35 -4.14
N ASP A 252 13.51 -13.41 -3.87
CA ASP A 252 13.83 -14.77 -4.31
C ASP A 252 13.03 -15.09 -5.58
N THR A 253 13.72 -15.01 -6.72
CA THR A 253 13.11 -15.27 -8.04
C THR A 253 12.98 -16.76 -8.36
N SER A 254 13.48 -17.67 -7.51
CA SER A 254 13.37 -19.11 -7.74
C SER A 254 11.91 -19.59 -7.79
N CYS A 255 10.99 -18.88 -7.12
CA CYS A 255 9.57 -19.19 -7.16
C CYS A 255 8.97 -19.01 -8.56
N ILE A 256 9.53 -18.14 -9.42
CA ILE A 256 9.05 -17.97 -10.79
C ILE A 256 9.34 -19.23 -11.61
N SER A 257 10.52 -19.83 -11.46
CA SER A 257 10.85 -21.11 -12.10
C SER A 257 9.94 -22.24 -11.62
N TRP A 258 9.55 -22.24 -10.35
CA TRP A 258 8.57 -23.20 -9.84
C TRP A 258 7.18 -22.97 -10.45
N LEU A 259 6.71 -21.72 -10.54
CA LEU A 259 5.43 -21.34 -11.13
C LEU A 259 5.32 -21.74 -12.61
N ASN A 260 6.43 -21.68 -13.38
CA ASN A 260 6.47 -22.09 -14.78
C ASN A 260 6.07 -23.56 -15.00
N ASN A 261 6.21 -24.42 -13.98
CA ASN A 261 5.86 -25.84 -14.05
C ASN A 261 4.42 -26.12 -13.58
N GLN A 262 3.65 -25.10 -13.21
CA GLN A 262 2.29 -25.24 -12.68
C GLN A 262 1.24 -25.02 -13.77
N SER A 263 0.07 -25.64 -13.60
CA SER A 263 -1.05 -25.43 -14.53
C SER A 263 -1.59 -23.99 -14.42
N PRO A 264 -2.14 -23.41 -15.51
CA PRO A 264 -2.78 -22.11 -15.48
C PRO A 264 -3.84 -22.01 -14.37
N LYS A 265 -3.84 -20.89 -13.64
CA LYS A 265 -4.81 -20.58 -12.58
C LYS A 265 -4.98 -21.66 -11.50
N SER A 266 -3.95 -22.48 -11.25
CA SER A 266 -3.98 -23.56 -10.25
C SER A 266 -3.34 -23.17 -8.91
N VAL A 267 -2.45 -22.17 -8.90
CA VAL A 267 -1.66 -21.81 -7.71
C VAL A 267 -2.38 -20.75 -6.89
N ILE A 268 -2.45 -20.96 -5.57
CA ILE A 268 -2.76 -19.90 -4.61
C ILE A 268 -1.46 -19.26 -4.09
N TYR A 269 -1.32 -17.95 -4.29
CA TYR A 269 -0.23 -17.17 -3.70
C TYR A 269 -0.63 -16.68 -2.30
N VAL A 270 0.26 -16.76 -1.31
CA VAL A 270 0.00 -16.37 0.08
C VAL A 270 1.06 -15.39 0.55
N SER A 271 0.66 -14.16 0.88
CA SER A 271 1.53 -13.12 1.43
C SER A 271 0.75 -12.14 2.31
N LEU A 272 1.10 -12.09 3.60
CA LEU A 272 0.40 -11.29 4.61
C LEU A 272 1.05 -9.91 4.85
N GLY A 273 1.80 -9.42 3.87
CA GLY A 273 2.37 -8.07 3.91
C GLY A 273 3.54 -7.94 4.88
N SER A 274 3.94 -6.68 5.14
CA SER A 274 5.24 -6.40 5.76
C SER A 274 5.35 -6.28 7.25
N VAL A 275 4.20 -6.22 7.90
CA VAL A 275 4.11 -5.89 9.32
C VAL A 275 3.35 -6.99 10.09
N ALA A 276 2.67 -7.90 9.39
CA ALA A 276 1.96 -9.00 10.03
C ALA A 276 2.94 -10.03 10.62
N SER A 277 2.68 -10.47 11.85
CA SER A 277 3.39 -11.56 12.50
C SER A 277 2.39 -12.61 12.97
N MET A 278 2.71 -13.88 12.74
CA MET A 278 1.82 -15.01 13.02
C MET A 278 2.39 -15.90 14.10
N ASP A 279 1.59 -16.35 15.07
CA ASP A 279 2.07 -17.31 16.07
C ASP A 279 2.30 -18.71 15.48
N LYS A 280 2.91 -19.60 16.27
CA LYS A 280 3.25 -20.95 15.78
C LYS A 280 2.00 -21.77 15.47
N LYS A 281 0.94 -21.64 16.27
CA LYS A 281 -0.30 -22.40 16.12
C LYS A 281 -1.02 -21.98 14.85
N GLU A 282 -1.14 -20.68 14.61
CA GLU A 282 -1.71 -20.11 13.39
C GLU A 282 -0.95 -20.57 12.14
N LEU A 283 0.39 -20.58 12.21
CA LEU A 283 1.24 -21.06 11.11
C LEU A 283 0.98 -22.54 10.79
N GLU A 284 0.87 -23.38 11.82
CA GLU A 284 0.57 -24.81 11.67
C GLU A 284 -0.83 -25.05 11.10
N GLU A 285 -1.85 -24.34 11.58
CA GLU A 285 -3.22 -24.47 11.09
C GLU A 285 -3.35 -24.00 9.62
N MET A 286 -2.65 -22.92 9.25
CA MET A 286 -2.58 -22.48 7.86
C MET A 286 -1.90 -23.51 6.97
N ALA A 287 -0.76 -24.06 7.39
CA ALA A 287 -0.05 -25.08 6.64
C ALA A 287 -0.92 -26.33 6.43
N TRP A 288 -1.60 -26.82 7.47
CA TRP A 288 -2.55 -27.93 7.35
C TRP A 288 -3.69 -27.62 6.39
N GLY A 289 -4.30 -26.44 6.50
CA GLY A 289 -5.40 -26.07 5.60
C GLY A 289 -4.98 -25.94 4.14
N LEU A 290 -3.78 -25.40 3.88
CA LEU A 290 -3.20 -25.32 2.53
C LEU A 290 -2.97 -26.72 1.94
N VAL A 291 -2.31 -27.62 2.68
CA VAL A 291 -2.08 -29.02 2.26
C VAL A 291 -3.40 -29.76 2.04
N ASN A 292 -4.38 -29.59 2.92
CA ASN A 292 -5.68 -30.26 2.81
C ASN A 292 -6.51 -29.75 1.63
N SER A 293 -6.32 -28.49 1.22
CA SER A 293 -7.01 -27.93 0.05
C SER A 293 -6.69 -28.63 -1.27
N LYS A 294 -5.55 -29.35 -1.32
CA LYS A 294 -5.00 -29.99 -2.52
C LYS A 294 -4.77 -29.02 -3.69
N GLN A 295 -4.62 -27.74 -3.39
CA GLN A 295 -4.22 -26.72 -4.37
C GLN A 295 -2.72 -26.44 -4.21
N PRO A 296 -1.96 -26.35 -5.32
CA PRO A 296 -0.60 -25.84 -5.27
C PRO A 296 -0.54 -24.46 -4.63
N PHE A 297 0.42 -24.21 -3.75
CA PHE A 297 0.55 -22.90 -3.10
C PHE A 297 1.98 -22.37 -3.12
N LEU A 298 2.11 -21.06 -3.33
CA LEU A 298 3.35 -20.31 -3.12
C LEU A 298 3.17 -19.43 -1.90
N TRP A 299 3.96 -19.64 -0.85
CA TRP A 299 3.78 -18.95 0.42
C TRP A 299 5.04 -18.19 0.86
N VAL A 300 4.86 -16.89 1.10
CA VAL A 300 5.89 -16.02 1.68
C VAL A 300 5.85 -16.15 3.21
N ILE A 301 6.90 -16.73 3.79
CA ILE A 301 7.09 -16.81 5.24
C ILE A 301 8.34 -16.04 5.63
N ARG A 302 8.15 -14.96 6.39
CA ARG A 302 9.24 -14.08 6.80
C ARG A 302 9.92 -14.54 8.09
N PRO A 303 11.25 -14.37 8.23
CA PRO A 303 11.92 -14.53 9.51
C PRO A 303 11.42 -13.50 10.53
N ARG A 304 11.21 -13.93 11.79
CA ARG A 304 10.85 -13.04 12.90
C ARG A 304 12.03 -12.18 13.37
N THR A 305 13.25 -12.72 13.32
CA THR A 305 14.52 -12.04 13.61
C THR A 305 15.66 -12.75 12.86
N ASN A 306 16.84 -12.13 12.76
CA ASN A 306 17.98 -12.66 12.01
C ASN A 306 18.56 -14.01 12.52
N ASN A 307 18.07 -14.57 13.64
CA ASN A 307 18.62 -15.77 14.29
C ASN A 307 17.58 -16.73 14.91
N ALA A 308 16.29 -16.64 14.54
CA ALA A 308 15.24 -17.55 15.05
C ALA A 308 15.00 -18.73 14.07
N PRO A 309 14.60 -19.93 14.57
CA PRO A 309 14.26 -21.07 13.69
C PRO A 309 13.23 -20.68 12.62
N GLU A 310 13.43 -21.15 11.40
CA GLU A 310 12.97 -20.49 10.17
C GLU A 310 11.77 -21.17 9.53
N GLY A 311 10.81 -20.42 8.99
CA GLY A 311 9.89 -20.91 7.94
C GLY A 311 9.27 -22.30 8.19
N ILE A 312 9.49 -23.24 7.26
CA ILE A 312 9.05 -24.65 7.34
C ILE A 312 9.61 -25.36 8.59
N GLU A 313 10.78 -24.97 9.09
CA GLU A 313 11.43 -25.61 10.25
C GLU A 313 10.63 -25.41 11.55
N LEU A 314 9.70 -24.46 11.58
CA LEU A 314 8.75 -24.28 12.66
C LEU A 314 7.59 -25.28 12.62
N LEU A 315 7.38 -25.94 11.47
CA LEU A 315 6.32 -26.93 11.26
C LEU A 315 6.76 -28.33 11.74
N PRO A 316 5.82 -29.17 12.21
CA PRO A 316 6.09 -30.59 12.43
C PRO A 316 6.65 -31.26 11.17
N LYS A 317 7.62 -32.18 11.30
CA LYS A 317 8.31 -32.82 10.15
C LYS A 317 7.36 -33.41 9.10
N VAL A 318 6.30 -34.10 9.55
CA VAL A 318 5.29 -34.69 8.65
C VAL A 318 4.63 -33.61 7.78
N LEU A 319 4.30 -32.46 8.38
CA LEU A 319 3.71 -31.34 7.67
C LEU A 319 4.71 -30.64 6.75
N ALA A 320 5.98 -30.58 7.14
CA ALA A 320 7.04 -30.03 6.30
C ALA A 320 7.21 -30.81 4.99
N GLU A 321 7.16 -32.15 5.05
CA GLU A 321 7.23 -33.02 3.87
C GLU A 321 6.02 -32.80 2.94
N ASP A 322 4.79 -32.79 3.49
CA ASP A 322 3.56 -32.53 2.73
C ASP A 322 3.55 -31.12 2.08
N VAL A 323 4.08 -30.12 2.79
CA VAL A 323 4.20 -28.74 2.29
C VAL A 323 5.20 -28.67 1.13
N GLN A 324 6.31 -29.41 1.19
CA GLN A 324 7.29 -29.45 0.11
C GLN A 324 6.78 -30.17 -1.14
N GLU A 325 5.90 -31.16 -0.99
CA GLU A 325 5.27 -31.85 -2.12
C GLU A 325 4.22 -30.96 -2.81
N ASN A 326 3.46 -30.18 -2.05
CA ASN A 326 2.29 -29.45 -2.54
C ASN A 326 2.49 -27.94 -2.70
N GLY A 327 3.63 -27.39 -2.31
CA GLY A 327 3.85 -25.95 -2.33
C GLY A 327 5.32 -25.54 -2.40
N TYR A 328 5.52 -24.23 -2.51
CA TYR A 328 6.83 -23.60 -2.54
C TYR A 328 6.87 -22.46 -1.54
N ILE A 329 7.93 -22.37 -0.75
CA ILE A 329 8.07 -21.35 0.29
C ILE A 329 9.29 -20.50 0.02
N VAL A 330 9.10 -19.19 0.10
CA VAL A 330 10.18 -18.19 -0.03
C VAL A 330 10.12 -17.20 1.12
N LYS A 331 11.26 -16.59 1.43
CA LYS A 331 11.33 -15.51 2.45
C LYS A 331 10.77 -14.20 1.91
N TRP A 332 10.93 -13.97 0.62
CA TRP A 332 10.47 -12.77 -0.08
C TRP A 332 10.24 -13.06 -1.55
N ALA A 333 9.04 -12.80 -2.07
CA ALA A 333 8.71 -13.04 -3.47
C ALA A 333 8.71 -11.73 -4.29
N PRO A 334 9.08 -11.76 -5.59
CA PRO A 334 8.80 -10.67 -6.53
C PRO A 334 7.28 -10.61 -6.80
N GLN A 335 6.51 -10.09 -5.84
CA GLN A 335 5.06 -10.24 -5.79
C GLN A 335 4.33 -9.79 -7.06
N LYS A 336 4.79 -8.70 -7.71
CA LYS A 336 4.19 -8.24 -8.97
C LYS A 336 4.36 -9.26 -10.10
N GLU A 337 5.54 -9.87 -10.21
CA GLU A 337 5.80 -10.93 -11.18
C GLU A 337 5.00 -12.19 -10.86
N VAL A 338 4.89 -12.55 -9.58
CA VAL A 338 4.05 -13.67 -9.13
C VAL A 338 2.58 -13.45 -9.50
N LEU A 339 2.00 -12.29 -9.17
CA LEU A 339 0.58 -12.01 -9.43
C LEU A 339 0.25 -11.92 -10.92
N SER A 340 1.19 -11.47 -11.75
CA SER A 340 1.03 -11.46 -13.21
C SER A 340 1.25 -12.84 -13.86
N HIS A 341 1.78 -13.82 -13.13
CA HIS A 341 2.07 -15.14 -13.66
C HIS A 341 0.80 -15.95 -13.97
N VAL A 342 0.77 -16.62 -15.13
CA VAL A 342 -0.41 -17.36 -15.63
C VAL A 342 -0.90 -18.47 -14.69
N ALA A 343 0.02 -19.09 -13.95
CA ALA A 343 -0.29 -20.14 -12.98
C ALA A 343 -1.07 -19.64 -11.75
N VAL A 344 -0.95 -18.36 -11.38
CA VAL A 344 -1.60 -17.83 -10.18
C VAL A 344 -3.08 -17.58 -10.42
N GLY A 345 -3.91 -18.31 -9.67
CA GLY A 345 -5.37 -18.27 -9.74
C GLY A 345 -6.05 -17.57 -8.56
N GLY A 346 -5.34 -17.36 -7.46
CA GLY A 346 -5.87 -16.68 -6.28
C GLY A 346 -4.76 -16.12 -5.39
N PHE A 347 -5.09 -15.11 -4.59
CA PHE A 347 -4.17 -14.43 -3.69
C PHE A 347 -4.72 -14.32 -2.27
N TRP A 348 -4.12 -15.02 -1.32
CA TRP A 348 -4.39 -14.81 0.09
C TRP A 348 -3.53 -13.67 0.64
N SER A 349 -4.18 -12.58 1.04
CA SER A 349 -3.54 -11.36 1.46
C SER A 349 -4.12 -10.76 2.74
N HIS A 350 -3.27 -10.02 3.44
CA HIS A 350 -3.67 -9.09 4.49
C HIS A 350 -4.49 -7.87 4.01
N CYS A 351 -4.70 -7.70 2.70
CA CYS A 351 -5.50 -6.62 2.11
C CYS A 351 -4.90 -5.21 2.26
N GLY A 352 -3.58 -5.09 2.42
CA GLY A 352 -2.90 -3.80 2.29
C GLY A 352 -3.09 -3.20 0.89
N TRP A 353 -3.24 -1.88 0.80
CA TRP A 353 -3.71 -1.22 -0.42
C TRP A 353 -2.86 -1.51 -1.67
N ASN A 354 -1.53 -1.50 -1.58
CA ASN A 354 -0.67 -1.81 -2.72
C ASN A 354 -0.89 -3.24 -3.25
N SER A 355 -1.01 -4.23 -2.36
CA SER A 355 -1.26 -5.63 -2.73
C SER A 355 -2.66 -5.81 -3.32
N THR A 356 -3.64 -5.07 -2.82
CA THR A 356 -4.99 -4.98 -3.41
C THR A 356 -4.94 -4.45 -4.84
N LEU A 357 -4.23 -3.34 -5.07
CA LEU A 357 -4.07 -2.78 -6.40
C LEU A 357 -3.38 -3.77 -7.35
N GLU A 358 -2.27 -4.38 -6.94
CA GLU A 358 -1.54 -5.38 -7.75
C GLU A 358 -2.43 -6.57 -8.12
N SER A 359 -3.21 -7.10 -7.17
CA SER A 359 -4.11 -8.24 -7.41
C SER A 359 -5.23 -7.91 -8.41
N VAL A 360 -5.87 -6.75 -8.23
CA VAL A 360 -6.95 -6.30 -9.11
C VAL A 360 -6.42 -6.03 -10.51
N CYS A 361 -5.24 -5.42 -10.64
CA CYS A 361 -4.60 -5.16 -11.93
C CYS A 361 -4.28 -6.44 -12.70
N GLU A 362 -3.98 -7.53 -12.00
CA GLU A 362 -3.66 -8.80 -12.64
C GLU A 362 -4.84 -9.77 -12.74
N GLY A 363 -6.02 -9.35 -12.27
CA GLY A 363 -7.26 -10.13 -12.36
C GLY A 363 -7.23 -11.37 -11.49
N VAL A 364 -6.54 -11.28 -10.34
CA VAL A 364 -6.42 -12.35 -9.36
C VAL A 364 -7.37 -12.05 -8.19
N PRO A 365 -8.37 -12.89 -7.90
CA PRO A 365 -9.25 -12.68 -6.76
C PRO A 365 -8.55 -13.06 -5.45
N MET A 366 -9.09 -12.58 -4.33
CA MET A 366 -8.39 -12.59 -3.05
C MET A 366 -9.10 -13.42 -1.98
N ILE A 367 -8.32 -14.09 -1.12
CA ILE A 367 -8.76 -14.41 0.25
C ILE A 367 -8.24 -13.30 1.15
N CYS A 368 -9.16 -12.67 1.86
CA CYS A 368 -8.92 -11.48 2.65
C CYS A 368 -8.79 -11.86 4.13
N MET A 369 -7.62 -11.58 4.71
CA MET A 369 -7.34 -11.77 6.14
C MET A 369 -6.75 -10.47 6.73
N PRO A 370 -7.57 -9.44 6.97
CA PRO A 370 -7.08 -8.16 7.46
C PRO A 370 -6.64 -8.23 8.93
N PHE A 371 -5.65 -7.45 9.32
CA PHE A 371 -5.18 -7.35 10.72
C PHE A 371 -5.56 -6.03 11.38
N PHE A 372 -5.24 -4.89 10.75
CA PHE A 372 -5.39 -3.57 11.36
C PHE A 372 -5.59 -2.47 10.31
N GLU A 373 -6.04 -1.29 10.78
CA GLU A 373 -6.16 -0.07 9.97
C GLU A 373 -6.94 -0.29 8.66
N ASP A 374 -6.43 0.24 7.55
CA ASP A 374 -7.05 0.25 6.23
C ASP A 374 -7.38 -1.15 5.69
N GLN A 375 -6.65 -2.17 6.14
CA GLN A 375 -6.84 -3.56 5.70
C GLN A 375 -8.27 -4.04 5.92
N LYS A 376 -8.89 -3.67 7.05
CA LYS A 376 -10.24 -4.11 7.40
C LYS A 376 -11.29 -3.47 6.48
N VAL A 377 -11.12 -2.18 6.18
CA VAL A 377 -11.94 -1.47 5.21
C VAL A 377 -11.75 -2.10 3.83
N ASN A 378 -10.51 -2.31 3.39
CA ASN A 378 -10.19 -2.90 2.10
C ASN A 378 -10.79 -4.29 1.95
N ALA A 379 -10.68 -5.16 2.96
CA ALA A 379 -11.26 -6.50 2.98
C ALA A 379 -12.78 -6.49 2.83
N ARG A 380 -13.46 -5.57 3.54
CA ARG A 380 -14.91 -5.40 3.45
C ARG A 380 -15.35 -4.95 2.06
N TYR A 381 -14.63 -4.02 1.44
CA TYR A 381 -14.92 -3.56 0.08
C TYR A 381 -14.61 -4.62 -0.98
N LEU A 382 -13.48 -5.32 -0.86
CA LEU A 382 -13.11 -6.44 -1.74
C LEU A 382 -14.20 -7.52 -1.78
N SER A 383 -14.74 -7.87 -0.63
CA SER A 383 -15.72 -8.94 -0.48
C SER A 383 -17.17 -8.52 -0.77
N HIS A 384 -17.61 -7.36 -0.29
CA HIS A 384 -19.03 -6.97 -0.32
C HIS A 384 -19.39 -5.92 -1.38
N VAL A 385 -18.41 -5.22 -1.94
CA VAL A 385 -18.66 -4.13 -2.91
C VAL A 385 -18.09 -4.46 -4.27
N TRP A 386 -16.80 -4.81 -4.34
CA TRP A 386 -16.11 -5.04 -5.61
C TRP A 386 -16.28 -6.47 -6.13
N GLY A 387 -16.63 -7.42 -5.25
CA GLY A 387 -16.94 -8.80 -5.61
C GLY A 387 -15.73 -9.58 -6.12
N VAL A 388 -14.54 -9.33 -5.54
CA VAL A 388 -13.28 -10.00 -5.91
C VAL A 388 -12.54 -10.58 -4.71
N GLY A 389 -13.16 -10.58 -3.53
CA GLY A 389 -12.57 -11.08 -2.30
C GLY A 389 -13.49 -12.05 -1.55
N LEU A 390 -12.90 -12.97 -0.81
CA LEU A 390 -13.54 -13.77 0.23
C LEU A 390 -12.93 -13.41 1.58
N GLU A 391 -13.72 -12.85 2.49
CA GLU A 391 -13.24 -12.55 3.84
C GLU A 391 -13.19 -13.83 4.69
N LEU A 392 -12.01 -14.10 5.27
CA LEU A 392 -11.83 -15.17 6.25
C LEU A 392 -12.07 -14.59 7.65
N GLU A 393 -13.34 -14.64 8.10
CA GLU A 393 -13.78 -13.98 9.34
C GLU A 393 -13.51 -14.77 10.64
N HIS A 394 -13.02 -16.01 10.56
CA HIS A 394 -12.88 -16.92 11.69
C HIS A 394 -11.43 -17.06 12.18
N GLU A 395 -11.24 -17.65 13.37
CA GLU A 395 -9.92 -18.10 13.81
C GLU A 395 -9.27 -18.95 12.71
N LEU A 396 -7.95 -18.82 12.56
CA LEU A 396 -7.16 -19.61 11.61
C LEU A 396 -7.17 -21.08 12.02
N GLU A 397 -8.26 -21.77 11.69
CA GLU A 397 -8.41 -23.21 11.82
C GLU A 397 -8.21 -23.84 10.45
N ARG A 398 -7.49 -24.97 10.40
CA ARG A 398 -7.16 -25.68 9.16
C ARG A 398 -8.38 -25.96 8.26
N GLY A 399 -9.53 -26.27 8.85
CA GLY A 399 -10.77 -26.54 8.10
C GLY A 399 -11.36 -25.28 7.47
N ALA A 400 -11.29 -24.14 8.15
CA ALA A 400 -11.70 -22.86 7.60
C ALA A 400 -10.77 -22.42 6.47
N VAL A 401 -9.47 -22.62 6.64
CA VAL A 401 -8.45 -22.36 5.62
C VAL A 401 -8.68 -23.22 4.38
N GLU A 402 -8.77 -24.55 4.55
CA GLU A 402 -9.05 -25.49 3.46
C GLU A 402 -10.29 -25.07 2.68
N LYS A 403 -11.39 -24.79 3.39
CA LYS A 403 -12.66 -24.38 2.80
C LYS A 403 -12.52 -23.07 2.03
N ALA A 404 -11.81 -22.07 2.57
CA ALA A 404 -11.63 -20.79 1.89
C ALA A 404 -10.82 -20.94 0.59
N VAL A 405 -9.73 -21.71 0.63
CA VAL A 405 -8.90 -21.97 -0.56
C VAL A 405 -9.69 -22.71 -1.63
N ARG A 406 -10.38 -23.80 -1.26
CA ARG A 406 -11.23 -24.56 -2.20
C ARG A 406 -12.36 -23.69 -2.75
N LYS A 407 -12.99 -22.87 -1.90
CA LYS A 407 -14.06 -21.97 -2.31
C LYS A 407 -13.60 -20.96 -3.35
N LEU A 408 -12.42 -20.36 -3.17
CA LEU A 408 -11.86 -19.40 -4.12
C LEU A 408 -11.39 -20.08 -5.42
N MET A 409 -10.74 -21.24 -5.32
CA MET A 409 -10.00 -21.84 -6.43
C MET A 409 -10.81 -22.88 -7.24
N VAL A 410 -11.72 -23.59 -6.59
CA VAL A 410 -12.38 -24.79 -7.15
C VAL A 410 -13.89 -24.60 -7.25
N ASP A 411 -14.53 -24.10 -6.20
CA ASP A 411 -16.00 -24.06 -6.14
C ASP A 411 -16.62 -23.02 -7.08
N LYS A 412 -17.91 -23.20 -7.39
CA LYS A 412 -18.70 -22.29 -8.26
C LYS A 412 -18.77 -20.87 -7.73
N GLU A 413 -18.79 -20.68 -6.40
CA GLU A 413 -18.83 -19.33 -5.83
C GLU A 413 -17.55 -18.55 -6.15
N GLY A 414 -16.39 -19.20 -6.09
CA GLY A 414 -15.11 -18.61 -6.52
C GLY A 414 -15.05 -18.32 -8.02
N GLU A 415 -15.83 -19.02 -8.84
CA GLU A 415 -15.92 -18.74 -10.29
C GLU A 415 -16.43 -17.32 -10.56
N PHE A 416 -17.47 -16.89 -9.85
CA PHE A 416 -17.98 -15.52 -9.98
C PHE A 416 -16.93 -14.48 -9.59
N LEU A 417 -16.15 -14.73 -8.54
CA LEU A 417 -15.07 -13.83 -8.11
C LEU A 417 -13.94 -13.77 -9.13
N ARG A 418 -13.54 -14.91 -9.69
CA ARG A 418 -12.53 -14.98 -10.77
C ARG A 418 -13.00 -14.23 -12.02
N GLN A 419 -14.26 -14.38 -12.42
CA GLN A 419 -14.84 -13.64 -13.54
C GLN A 419 -14.88 -12.14 -13.27
N ARG A 420 -15.30 -11.71 -12.07
CA ARG A 420 -15.31 -10.29 -11.70
C ARG A 420 -13.91 -9.70 -11.63
N ALA A 421 -12.92 -10.45 -11.14
CA ALA A 421 -11.52 -10.02 -11.14
C ALA A 421 -10.99 -9.82 -12.57
N ALA A 422 -11.32 -10.73 -13.49
CA ALA A 422 -10.97 -10.57 -14.91
C ALA A 422 -11.62 -9.33 -15.55
N GLN A 423 -12.90 -9.06 -15.27
CA GLN A 423 -13.58 -7.84 -15.74
C GLN A 423 -12.92 -6.57 -15.19
N LEU A 424 -12.60 -6.54 -13.90
CA LEU A 424 -11.93 -5.38 -13.30
C LEU A 424 -10.53 -5.16 -13.88
N LYS A 425 -9.79 -6.23 -14.20
CA LYS A 425 -8.52 -6.11 -14.91
C LYS A 425 -8.70 -5.37 -16.23
N GLU A 426 -9.68 -5.75 -17.04
CA GLU A 426 -9.99 -5.06 -18.30
C GLU A 426 -10.34 -3.59 -18.07
N GLU A 427 -11.18 -3.28 -17.08
CA GLU A 427 -11.54 -1.90 -16.71
C GLU A 427 -10.31 -1.07 -16.31
N VAL A 428 -9.38 -1.65 -15.54
CA VAL A 428 -8.12 -1.01 -15.14
C VAL A 428 -7.26 -0.74 -16.37
N GLU A 429 -7.07 -1.71 -17.25
CA GLU A 429 -6.28 -1.56 -18.48
C GLU A 429 -6.84 -0.45 -19.38
N LEU A 430 -8.17 -0.36 -19.49
CA LEU A 430 -8.86 0.72 -20.20
C LEU A 430 -8.65 2.10 -19.54
N SER A 431 -8.54 2.16 -18.21
CA SER A 431 -8.29 3.40 -17.47
C SER A 431 -6.85 3.89 -17.62
N THR A 432 -5.88 2.98 -17.69
CA THR A 432 -4.44 3.30 -17.72
C THR A 432 -3.90 3.56 -19.12
N ARG A 433 -4.54 3.04 -20.18
CA ARG A 433 -4.10 3.28 -21.57
C ARG A 433 -4.29 4.75 -21.98
N LYS A 434 -3.60 5.17 -23.05
CA LYS A 434 -3.73 6.52 -23.62
C LYS A 434 -5.21 6.87 -23.88
N GLY A 435 -5.66 7.99 -23.32
CA GLY A 435 -7.04 8.47 -23.38
C GLY A 435 -7.98 7.90 -22.30
N GLY A 436 -7.51 6.94 -21.49
CA GLY A 436 -8.21 6.44 -20.31
C GLY A 436 -8.22 7.45 -19.16
N PHE A 437 -9.08 7.20 -18.16
CA PHE A 437 -9.28 8.14 -17.05
C PHE A 437 -8.00 8.40 -16.25
N SER A 438 -7.35 7.37 -15.72
CA SER A 438 -6.12 7.52 -14.93
C SER A 438 -4.99 8.17 -15.76
N TYR A 439 -4.90 7.84 -17.05
CA TYR A 439 -3.94 8.47 -17.97
C TYR A 439 -4.21 9.97 -18.14
N ASN A 440 -5.47 10.38 -18.29
CA ASN A 440 -5.84 11.78 -18.43
C ASN A 440 -5.61 12.54 -17.13
N SER A 441 -5.99 11.98 -15.98
CA SER A 441 -5.71 12.59 -14.67
C SER A 441 -4.21 12.76 -14.41
N LEU A 442 -3.37 11.85 -14.89
CA LEU A 442 -1.91 12.02 -14.86
C LEU A 442 -1.47 13.23 -15.71
N ASN A 443 -2.03 13.41 -16.92
CA ASN A 443 -1.69 14.58 -17.73
C ASN A 443 -2.17 15.89 -17.10
N GLU A 444 -3.35 15.90 -16.49
CA GLU A 444 -3.86 17.07 -15.76
C GLU A 444 -2.97 17.44 -14.57
N LEU A 445 -2.43 16.43 -13.85
CA LEU A 445 -1.41 16.64 -12.83
C LEU A 445 -0.13 17.25 -13.41
N LEU A 446 0.36 16.74 -14.55
CA LEU A 446 1.53 17.29 -15.22
C LEU A 446 1.31 18.73 -15.65
N ASP A 447 0.12 19.06 -16.17
CA ASP A 447 -0.26 20.43 -16.53
C ASP A 447 -0.30 21.35 -15.31
N LEU A 448 -0.74 20.87 -14.16
CA LEU A 448 -0.68 21.63 -12.90
C LEU A 448 0.77 21.90 -12.49
N ILE A 449 1.61 20.87 -12.45
CA ILE A 449 3.03 21.00 -12.05
C ILE A 449 3.77 21.95 -12.99
N ASN A 450 3.47 21.92 -14.29
CA ASN A 450 4.09 22.83 -15.27
C ASN A 450 3.65 24.30 -15.13
N LYS A 451 2.53 24.58 -14.45
CA LYS A 451 2.02 25.94 -14.20
C LYS A 451 2.58 26.57 -12.94
N PHE A 452 3.02 25.77 -11.98
CA PHE A 452 3.93 26.24 -10.93
C PHE A 452 5.20 26.75 -11.60
#